data_AF-A0A2J2H632-F1
#
_entry.id   AF-A0A2J2H632-F1
#
_cell.length_a   1.000
_cell.length_b   1.000
_cell.length_c   1.000
_cell.angle_alpha   90.00
_cell.angle_beta   90.00
_cell.angle_gamma   90.00
#
_symmetry.space_group_name_H-M   'P 1'
#
loop_
_entity.id
_entity.type
_entity.pdbx_description
1 polymer ?
#
loop_
_entity_poly.entity_id
_entity_poly.type
_entity_poly.pdbx_seq_one_letter_code
_entity_poly.pdbx_strand_id
1 'polypeptide(L)'
;MAALSNSQLNGVINYWTVAMAASGNPIIKWIIAIGSVTWYLALLAYGAIVAVRYWFALAFDRVWPSLLTHLSPRFGSPIYAHLIDLAVTVTLITLAGVFYGTFTALYGATMGALMYFMAVGIGAVLIGVGKRLSMGRGLRATLTVSGALTTAVMAYLTYQFLAYPSIWGGNWLAYGVVAGAVVLGIVAYTVSRIVNIRRYGIDIAITYTEIPPE
;
A
#
# COMPACT_ATOMS: atom_id res chain seq x y z
N MET A 1 -7.67 -25.32 -7.15
CA MET A 1 -8.14 -24.78 -5.86
C MET A 1 -7.38 -25.31 -4.64
N ALA A 2 -6.61 -26.41 -4.73
CA ALA A 2 -5.82 -26.94 -3.60
C ALA A 2 -4.43 -26.27 -3.37
N ALA A 3 -3.94 -25.46 -4.31
CA ALA A 3 -2.60 -24.86 -4.21
C ALA A 3 -2.52 -23.70 -3.19
N LEU A 4 -3.64 -23.01 -2.92
CA LEU A 4 -3.67 -21.86 -2.02
C LEU A 4 -3.91 -22.24 -0.54
N SER A 5 -4.48 -23.42 -0.27
CA SER A 5 -4.83 -23.88 1.09
C SER A 5 -3.75 -24.73 1.77
N ASN A 6 -2.69 -25.12 1.05
CA ASN A 6 -1.59 -25.92 1.59
C ASN A 6 -0.29 -25.11 1.54
N SER A 7 0.23 -24.74 2.71
CA SER A 7 1.46 -23.95 2.85
C SER A 7 2.68 -24.61 2.21
N GLN A 8 2.70 -25.94 2.09
CA GLN A 8 3.78 -26.68 1.41
C GLN A 8 3.66 -26.65 -0.12
N LEU A 9 2.46 -26.50 -0.68
CA LEU A 9 2.25 -26.34 -2.12
C LEU A 9 2.40 -24.89 -2.56
N ASN A 10 2.03 -23.92 -1.71
CA ASN A 10 2.06 -22.50 -2.04
C ASN A 10 3.51 -21.96 -2.19
N GLY A 11 4.47 -22.56 -1.47
CA GLY A 11 5.90 -22.27 -1.63
C GLY A 11 6.56 -22.94 -2.85
N VAL A 12 5.91 -23.96 -3.43
CA VAL A 12 6.49 -24.84 -4.47
C VAL A 12 5.78 -24.65 -5.83
N ILE A 13 4.50 -24.29 -5.82
CA ILE A 13 3.64 -24.14 -7.00
C ILE A 13 3.10 -22.71 -7.05
N ASN A 14 3.75 -21.89 -7.87
CA ASN A 14 3.27 -20.54 -8.21
C ASN A 14 3.07 -20.45 -9.74
N TYR A 15 2.54 -19.33 -10.21
CA TYR A 15 2.32 -19.10 -11.65
C TYR A 15 3.58 -19.36 -12.49
N TRP A 16 4.75 -18.97 -11.98
CA TRP A 16 6.03 -19.15 -12.67
C TRP A 16 6.48 -20.60 -12.73
N THR A 17 6.32 -21.39 -11.67
CA THR A 17 6.71 -22.82 -11.67
C THR A 17 5.79 -23.64 -12.56
N VAL A 18 4.51 -23.30 -12.64
CA VAL A 18 3.56 -23.89 -13.61
C VAL A 18 3.95 -23.53 -15.04
N ALA A 19 4.29 -22.27 -15.33
CA ALA A 19 4.75 -21.84 -16.65
C ALA A 19 6.05 -22.55 -17.07
N MET A 20 6.99 -22.74 -16.14
CA MET A 20 8.22 -23.52 -16.37
C MET A 20 7.92 -24.99 -16.67
N ALA A 21 7.00 -25.61 -15.93
CA ALA A 21 6.59 -26.99 -16.18
C ALA A 21 5.92 -27.15 -17.55
N ALA A 22 5.02 -26.23 -17.92
CA ALA A 22 4.30 -26.24 -19.18
C ALA A 22 5.19 -25.95 -20.41
N SER A 23 6.28 -25.21 -20.23
CA SER A 23 7.17 -24.82 -21.34
C SER A 23 7.85 -26.01 -22.05
N GLY A 24 8.19 -27.08 -21.33
CA GLY A 24 8.89 -28.25 -21.89
C GLY A 24 10.34 -28.00 -22.37
N ASN A 25 10.76 -26.74 -22.58
CA ASN A 25 12.06 -26.38 -23.14
C ASN A 25 13.01 -25.82 -22.05
N PRO A 26 14.24 -26.36 -21.91
CA PRO A 26 15.19 -25.93 -20.88
C PRO A 26 15.60 -24.45 -21.00
N ILE A 27 15.70 -23.88 -22.20
CA ILE A 27 16.08 -22.47 -22.40
C ILE A 27 14.97 -21.55 -21.90
N ILE A 28 13.72 -21.83 -22.27
CA ILE A 28 12.57 -21.04 -21.83
C ILE A 28 12.38 -21.15 -20.32
N LYS A 29 12.63 -22.32 -19.72
CA LYS A 29 12.64 -22.49 -18.26
C LYS A 29 13.63 -21.54 -17.58
N TRP A 30 14.85 -21.43 -18.08
CA TRP A 30 15.85 -20.50 -17.53
C TRP A 30 15.43 -19.03 -17.68
N ILE A 31 14.86 -18.64 -18.82
CA ILE A 31 14.34 -17.29 -19.02
C ILE A 31 13.22 -16.97 -18.02
N ILE A 32 12.28 -17.89 -17.83
CA ILE A 32 11.18 -17.72 -16.87
C ILE A 32 11.73 -17.66 -15.43
N ALA A 33 12.68 -18.53 -15.08
CA ALA A 33 13.29 -18.55 -13.74
C ALA A 33 13.98 -17.21 -13.43
N ILE A 34 14.88 -16.75 -14.30
CA ILE A 34 15.61 -15.48 -14.14
C ILE A 34 14.64 -14.30 -14.13
N GLY A 35 13.66 -14.30 -15.05
CA GLY A 35 12.63 -13.27 -15.12
C GLY A 35 11.81 -13.17 -13.84
N SER A 36 11.40 -14.32 -13.28
CA SER A 36 10.63 -14.36 -12.03
C SER A 36 11.41 -13.80 -10.84
N VAL A 37 12.69 -14.15 -10.68
CA VAL A 37 13.55 -13.62 -9.61
C VAL A 37 13.75 -12.12 -9.78
N THR A 38 14.05 -11.68 -11.00
CA THR A 38 14.25 -10.26 -11.32
C THR A 38 12.97 -9.46 -11.05
N TRP A 39 11.80 -10.01 -11.36
CA TRP A 39 10.50 -9.41 -11.07
C TRP A 39 10.29 -9.16 -9.59
N TYR A 40 10.57 -10.15 -8.73
CA TYR A 40 10.44 -9.97 -7.28
C TYR A 40 11.40 -8.91 -6.74
N LEU A 41 12.65 -8.89 -7.22
CA LEU A 41 13.62 -7.85 -6.84
C LEU A 41 13.18 -6.45 -7.29
N ALA A 42 12.66 -6.32 -8.50
CA ALA A 42 12.15 -5.06 -9.02
C ALA A 42 10.96 -4.53 -8.19
N LEU A 43 10.04 -5.42 -7.79
CA LEU A 43 8.89 -5.07 -6.96
C LEU A 43 9.33 -4.58 -5.57
N LEU A 44 10.31 -5.24 -4.96
CA LEU A 44 10.88 -4.83 -3.67
C LEU A 44 11.58 -3.47 -3.75
N ALA A 45 12.40 -3.26 -4.80
CA ALA A 45 13.07 -1.99 -5.02
C ALA A 45 12.08 -0.84 -5.26
N TYR A 46 11.03 -1.09 -6.04
CA TYR A 46 9.96 -0.13 -6.27
C TYR A 46 9.22 0.21 -4.97
N GLY A 47 8.88 -0.80 -4.17
CA GLY A 47 8.21 -0.62 -2.88
C GLY A 47 8.98 0.29 -1.93
N ALA A 48 10.28 0.03 -1.75
CA ALA A 48 11.15 0.84 -0.89
C ALA A 48 11.20 2.32 -1.32
N ILE A 49 11.32 2.58 -2.63
CA ILE A 49 11.38 3.95 -3.15
C ILE A 49 10.03 4.66 -2.94
N VAL A 50 8.93 4.00 -3.23
CA VAL A 50 7.58 4.59 -3.13
C VAL A 50 7.19 4.85 -1.69
N ALA A 51 7.46 3.92 -0.78
CA ALA A 51 7.22 4.10 0.66
C ALA A 51 7.92 5.35 1.17
N VAL A 52 9.22 5.51 0.87
CA VAL A 52 9.98 6.67 1.31
C VAL A 52 9.43 7.98 0.76
N ARG A 53 8.96 8.01 -0.49
CA ARG A 53 8.34 9.22 -1.08
C ARG A 53 7.08 9.65 -0.31
N TYR A 54 6.26 8.69 0.13
CA TYR A 54 5.08 9.01 0.94
C TYR A 54 5.45 9.56 2.31
N TRP A 55 6.44 8.95 2.98
CA TRP A 55 6.89 9.39 4.31
C TRP A 55 7.49 10.80 4.25
N PHE A 56 8.28 11.06 3.21
CA PHE A 56 8.85 12.36 2.92
C PHE A 56 7.78 13.42 2.64
N ALA A 57 6.77 13.09 1.81
CA ALA A 57 5.65 14.00 1.53
C ALA A 57 4.84 14.34 2.80
N LEU A 58 4.52 13.33 3.62
CA LEU A 58 3.81 13.53 4.89
C LEU A 58 4.62 14.40 5.88
N ALA A 59 5.94 14.30 5.87
CA ALA A 59 6.80 15.13 6.70
C ALA A 59 6.88 16.57 6.17
N PHE A 60 6.80 16.78 4.86
CA PHE A 60 6.67 18.11 4.27
C PHE A 60 5.33 18.78 4.60
N ASP A 61 4.24 18.02 4.61
CA ASP A 61 2.92 18.49 5.05
C ASP A 61 2.83 18.70 6.58
N ARG A 62 3.95 18.52 7.31
CA ARG A 62 4.07 18.60 8.78
C ARG A 62 3.23 17.57 9.53
N VAL A 63 2.69 16.56 8.86
CA VAL A 63 1.98 15.43 9.51
C VAL A 63 2.97 14.54 10.25
N TRP A 64 4.17 14.36 9.69
CA TRP A 64 5.26 13.59 10.27
C TRP A 64 6.42 14.47 10.76
N PRO A 65 7.32 13.92 11.61
CA PRO A 65 8.51 14.64 12.06
C PRO A 65 9.40 15.09 10.89
N SER A 66 9.89 16.33 10.97
CA SER A 66 10.79 16.92 9.97
C SER A 66 12.11 16.18 9.80
N LEU A 67 12.48 15.27 10.72
CA LEU A 67 13.63 14.40 10.56
C LEU A 67 13.58 13.61 9.23
N LEU A 68 12.38 13.24 8.79
CA LEU A 68 12.21 12.46 7.56
C LEU A 68 12.43 13.26 6.28
N THR A 69 12.46 14.59 6.34
CA THR A 69 12.79 15.43 5.19
C THR A 69 14.29 15.62 4.99
N HIS A 70 15.13 15.07 5.87
CA HIS A 70 16.59 15.17 5.73
C HIS A 70 17.12 14.36 4.54
N LEU A 71 17.73 15.06 3.59
CA LEU A 71 18.31 14.49 2.37
C LEU A 71 19.82 14.29 2.53
N SER A 72 20.32 13.19 1.96
CA SER A 72 21.76 12.96 1.82
C SER A 72 22.39 14.04 0.94
N PRO A 73 23.49 14.70 1.38
CA PRO A 73 24.21 15.65 0.54
C PRO A 73 24.77 15.03 -0.75
N ARG A 74 25.04 13.72 -0.77
CA ARG A 74 25.65 13.02 -1.90
C ARG A 74 24.64 12.42 -2.87
N PHE A 75 23.54 11.88 -2.35
CA PHE A 75 22.59 11.10 -3.14
C PHE A 75 21.23 11.76 -3.31
N GLY A 76 20.94 12.86 -2.60
CA GLY A 76 19.64 13.53 -2.63
C GLY A 76 18.48 12.67 -2.13
N SER A 77 18.76 11.53 -1.50
CA SER A 77 17.75 10.60 -1.00
C SER A 77 17.41 10.86 0.48
N PRO A 78 16.15 10.68 0.91
CA PRO A 78 15.78 10.85 2.32
C PRO A 78 16.29 9.67 3.15
N ILE A 79 17.42 9.84 3.85
CA ILE A 79 18.13 8.74 4.52
C ILE A 79 17.30 8.16 5.66
N TYR A 80 16.78 9.02 6.55
CA TYR A 80 16.06 8.54 7.73
C TYR A 80 14.75 7.83 7.37
N ALA A 81 14.07 8.26 6.30
CA ALA A 81 12.89 7.56 5.82
C ALA A 81 13.24 6.15 5.30
N HIS A 82 14.36 5.98 4.56
CA HIS A 82 14.83 4.65 4.15
C HIS A 82 15.19 3.78 5.34
N LEU A 83 15.87 4.33 6.35
CA LEU A 83 16.24 3.58 7.54
C LEU A 83 15.02 3.10 8.32
N ILE A 84 13.98 3.94 8.44
CA ILE A 84 12.75 3.50 9.11
C ILE A 84 11.98 2.49 8.26
N ASP A 85 11.87 2.69 6.95
CA ASP A 85 11.25 1.71 6.04
C ASP A 85 11.92 0.34 6.16
N LEU A 86 13.26 0.31 6.16
CA LEU A 86 14.04 -0.91 6.37
C LEU A 86 13.78 -1.51 7.76
N ALA A 87 13.82 -0.70 8.82
CA ALA A 87 13.61 -1.16 10.18
C ALA A 87 12.22 -1.77 10.38
N VAL A 88 11.17 -1.12 9.87
CA VAL A 88 9.79 -1.61 9.92
C VAL A 88 9.66 -2.90 9.12
N THR A 89 10.20 -2.93 7.89
CA THR A 89 10.11 -4.11 7.01
C THR A 89 10.83 -5.32 7.62
N VAL A 90 12.05 -5.16 8.10
CA VAL A 90 12.82 -6.23 8.76
C VAL A 90 12.10 -6.73 10.01
N THR A 91 11.53 -5.81 10.81
CA THR A 91 10.76 -6.18 12.00
C THR A 91 9.55 -7.03 11.62
N LEU A 92 8.74 -6.60 10.64
CA LEU A 92 7.55 -7.33 10.20
C LEU A 92 7.89 -8.69 9.61
N ILE A 93 8.94 -8.79 8.78
CA ILE A 93 9.40 -10.07 8.22
C ILE A 93 9.86 -11.01 9.34
N THR A 94 10.61 -10.48 10.32
CA THR A 94 11.09 -11.28 11.46
C THR A 94 9.92 -11.78 12.31
N LEU A 95 8.95 -10.93 12.63
CA LEU A 95 7.75 -11.32 13.37
C LEU A 95 6.94 -12.38 12.60
N ALA A 96 6.77 -12.21 11.29
CA ALA A 96 6.10 -13.20 10.45
C ALA A 96 6.85 -14.55 10.45
N GLY A 97 8.18 -14.52 10.34
CA GLY A 97 9.03 -15.71 10.41
C GLY A 97 8.96 -16.42 11.75
N VAL A 98 9.02 -15.70 12.87
CA VAL A 98 9.01 -16.28 14.23
C VAL A 98 7.63 -16.82 14.61
N PHE A 99 6.55 -16.07 14.35
CA PHE A 99 5.20 -16.45 14.80
C PHE A 99 4.48 -17.41 13.84
N TYR A 100 4.79 -17.36 12.55
CA TYR A 100 4.06 -18.12 11.52
C TYR A 100 4.96 -19.01 10.66
N GLY A 101 6.29 -18.96 10.83
CA GLY A 101 7.23 -19.78 10.06
C GLY A 101 7.36 -19.38 8.58
N THR A 102 6.70 -18.31 8.14
CA THR A 102 6.70 -17.87 6.74
C THR A 102 6.43 -16.36 6.60
N PHE A 103 7.12 -15.71 5.66
CA PHE A 103 6.86 -14.31 5.30
C PHE A 103 5.52 -14.14 4.58
N THR A 104 4.96 -15.20 3.99
CA THR A 104 3.65 -15.17 3.31
C THR A 104 2.50 -14.86 4.27
N ALA A 105 2.72 -14.96 5.58
CA ALA A 105 1.79 -14.46 6.58
C ALA A 105 1.50 -12.95 6.43
N LEU A 106 2.40 -12.16 5.82
CA LEU A 106 2.14 -10.75 5.56
C LEU A 106 1.23 -10.49 4.35
N TYR A 107 0.87 -11.52 3.55
CA TYR A 107 0.05 -11.33 2.35
C TYR A 107 -1.34 -10.78 2.66
N GLY A 108 -1.89 -11.11 3.84
CA GLY A 108 -3.15 -10.53 4.31
C GLY A 108 -3.10 -9.01 4.44
N ALA A 109 -1.92 -8.40 4.59
CA ALA A 109 -1.75 -6.95 4.65
C ALA A 109 -2.09 -6.25 3.31
N THR A 110 -2.16 -7.00 2.20
CA THR A 110 -2.65 -6.51 0.90
C THR A 110 -4.06 -5.91 0.99
N MET A 111 -4.86 -6.36 1.97
CA MET A 111 -6.16 -5.77 2.28
C MET A 111 -6.08 -4.25 2.53
N GLY A 112 -4.98 -3.77 3.14
CA GLY A 112 -4.77 -2.33 3.34
C GLY A 112 -4.73 -1.54 2.02
N ALA A 113 -4.10 -2.09 0.99
CA ALA A 113 -4.07 -1.47 -0.34
C ALA A 113 -5.46 -1.49 -1.00
N LEU A 114 -6.23 -2.57 -0.83
CA LEU A 114 -7.62 -2.64 -1.32
C LEU A 114 -8.50 -1.58 -0.65
N MET A 115 -8.36 -1.40 0.66
CA MET A 115 -9.07 -0.37 1.40
C MET A 115 -8.66 1.04 0.95
N TYR A 116 -7.38 1.27 0.66
CA TYR A 116 -6.90 2.53 0.08
C TYR A 116 -7.57 2.81 -1.28
N PHE A 117 -7.56 1.85 -2.22
CA PHE A 117 -8.20 2.03 -3.52
C PHE A 117 -9.73 2.16 -3.41
N MET A 118 -10.35 1.52 -2.42
CA MET A 118 -11.75 1.73 -2.10
C MET A 118 -12.01 3.18 -1.67
N ALA A 119 -11.17 3.75 -0.78
CA ALA A 119 -11.27 5.15 -0.38
C ALA A 119 -11.04 6.12 -1.56
N VAL A 120 -10.10 5.82 -2.45
CA VAL A 120 -9.89 6.58 -3.70
C VAL A 120 -11.13 6.53 -4.59
N GLY A 121 -11.74 5.36 -4.75
CA GLY A 121 -12.99 5.19 -5.50
C GLY A 121 -14.14 6.02 -4.92
N ILE A 122 -14.30 6.01 -3.59
CA ILE A 122 -15.29 6.83 -2.89
C ILE A 122 -15.01 8.32 -3.14
N GLY A 123 -13.76 8.75 -3.03
CA GLY A 123 -13.35 10.12 -3.34
C GLY A 123 -13.72 10.55 -4.75
N ALA A 124 -13.48 9.69 -5.75
CA ALA A 124 -13.86 9.95 -7.14
C ALA A 124 -15.39 10.11 -7.32
N VAL A 125 -16.20 9.30 -6.64
CA VAL A 125 -17.66 9.44 -6.65
C VAL A 125 -18.09 10.77 -6.02
N LEU A 126 -17.55 11.11 -4.85
CA LEU A 126 -17.87 12.36 -4.15
C LEU A 126 -17.51 13.59 -4.98
N ILE A 127 -16.37 13.57 -5.67
CA ILE A 127 -15.94 14.65 -6.56
C ILE A 127 -16.82 14.70 -7.83
N GLY A 128 -17.15 13.56 -8.41
CA GLY A 128 -17.96 13.48 -9.64
C GLY A 128 -19.40 13.95 -9.45
N VAL A 129 -20.02 13.62 -8.31
CA VAL A 129 -21.36 14.08 -7.91
C VAL A 129 -21.32 15.52 -7.38
N GLY A 130 -20.22 15.89 -6.73
CA GLY A 130 -20.00 17.23 -6.20
C GLY A 130 -19.93 18.29 -7.30
N LYS A 131 -20.45 19.49 -7.00
CA LYS A 131 -20.30 20.67 -7.88
C LYS A 131 -18.98 21.42 -7.66
N ARG A 132 -18.06 20.86 -6.86
CA ARG A 132 -16.85 21.55 -6.37
C ARG A 132 -15.88 21.92 -7.49
N LEU A 133 -15.73 21.07 -8.50
CA LEU A 133 -14.87 21.34 -9.65
C LEU A 133 -15.70 21.70 -10.88
N SER A 134 -15.27 22.73 -11.62
CA SER A 134 -15.81 23.10 -12.94
C SER A 134 -15.43 22.05 -13.98
N MET A 135 -16.09 20.89 -13.92
CA MET A 135 -15.88 19.78 -14.83
C MET A 135 -17.04 19.66 -15.83
N GLY A 136 -16.73 19.32 -17.07
CA GLY A 136 -17.73 19.00 -18.08
C GLY A 136 -18.63 17.83 -17.65
N ARG A 137 -19.91 17.86 -18.04
CA ARG A 137 -20.93 16.88 -17.62
C ARG A 137 -20.53 15.42 -17.94
N GLY A 138 -19.89 15.20 -19.09
CA GLY A 138 -19.38 13.88 -19.50
C GLY A 138 -18.26 13.37 -18.58
N LEU A 139 -17.29 14.23 -18.25
CA LEU A 139 -16.18 13.88 -17.36
C LEU A 139 -16.67 13.54 -15.94
N ARG A 140 -17.66 14.28 -15.43
CA ARG A 140 -18.30 13.98 -14.13
C ARG A 140 -18.97 12.60 -14.12
N ALA A 141 -19.71 12.28 -15.17
CA ALA A 141 -20.36 10.98 -15.29
C ALA A 141 -19.33 9.85 -15.33
N THR A 142 -18.29 9.97 -16.16
CA THR A 142 -17.21 8.99 -16.22
C THR A 142 -16.52 8.83 -14.87
N LEU A 143 -16.13 9.92 -14.22
CA LEU A 143 -15.46 9.88 -12.91
C LEU A 143 -16.31 9.17 -11.85
N THR A 144 -17.61 9.48 -11.82
CA THR A 144 -18.56 8.87 -10.88
C THR A 144 -18.72 7.37 -11.13
N VAL A 145 -18.90 6.96 -12.39
CA VAL A 145 -19.07 5.54 -12.75
C VAL A 145 -17.78 4.76 -12.47
N SER A 146 -16.62 5.28 -12.88
CA SER A 146 -15.31 4.68 -12.62
C SER A 146 -15.05 4.53 -11.12
N GLY A 147 -15.34 5.58 -10.34
CA GLY A 147 -15.19 5.58 -8.89
C GLY A 147 -16.10 4.57 -8.21
N ALA A 148 -17.36 4.49 -8.63
CA ALA A 148 -18.34 3.54 -8.09
C ALA A 148 -17.93 2.09 -8.40
N LEU A 149 -17.52 1.80 -9.63
CA LEU A 149 -17.02 0.48 -10.02
C LEU A 149 -15.77 0.10 -9.24
N THR A 150 -14.81 1.02 -9.11
CA THR A 150 -13.59 0.78 -8.33
C THR A 150 -13.94 0.48 -6.87
N THR A 151 -14.82 1.28 -6.26
CA THR A 151 -15.27 1.07 -4.88
C THR A 151 -15.94 -0.29 -4.72
N ALA A 152 -16.85 -0.66 -5.62
CA ALA A 152 -17.56 -1.93 -5.56
C ALA A 152 -16.62 -3.13 -5.68
N VAL A 153 -15.69 -3.11 -6.64
CA VAL A 153 -14.72 -4.19 -6.83
C VAL A 153 -13.78 -4.29 -5.62
N MET A 154 -13.24 -3.17 -5.14
CA MET A 154 -12.34 -3.19 -3.98
C MET A 154 -13.05 -3.60 -2.69
N ALA A 155 -14.31 -3.20 -2.49
CA ALA A 155 -15.13 -3.64 -1.37
C ALA A 155 -15.39 -5.16 -1.43
N TYR A 156 -15.72 -5.69 -2.61
CA TYR A 156 -15.90 -7.13 -2.81
C TYR A 156 -14.61 -7.91 -2.53
N LEU A 157 -13.46 -7.46 -3.03
CA LEU A 157 -12.18 -8.10 -2.75
C LEU A 157 -11.82 -8.03 -1.26
N THR A 158 -12.07 -6.90 -0.61
CA THR A 158 -11.88 -6.76 0.85
C THR A 158 -12.75 -7.76 1.62
N TYR A 159 -14.02 -7.92 1.21
CA TYR A 159 -14.90 -8.94 1.78
C TYR A 159 -14.35 -10.35 1.59
N GLN A 160 -13.84 -10.69 0.40
CA GLN A 160 -13.25 -12.02 0.14
C GLN A 160 -12.06 -12.32 1.07
N PHE A 161 -11.20 -11.33 1.32
CA PHE A 161 -10.07 -11.46 2.25
C PHE A 161 -10.49 -11.66 3.70
N LEU A 162 -11.65 -11.11 4.11
CA LEU A 162 -12.19 -11.25 5.47
C LEU A 162 -13.01 -12.53 5.65
N ALA A 163 -13.79 -12.92 4.63
CA ALA A 163 -14.65 -14.10 4.67
C ALA A 163 -13.86 -15.41 4.55
N TYR A 164 -12.74 -15.39 3.81
CA TYR A 164 -11.92 -16.58 3.54
C TYR A 164 -10.46 -16.39 3.95
N PRO A 165 -10.18 -16.15 5.24
CA PRO A 165 -8.81 -15.91 5.73
C PRO A 165 -7.87 -17.08 5.43
N SER A 166 -8.37 -18.32 5.45
CA SER A 166 -7.58 -19.52 5.15
C SER A 166 -7.09 -19.60 3.70
N ILE A 167 -7.77 -18.93 2.76
CA ILE A 167 -7.41 -18.90 1.34
C ILE A 167 -6.48 -17.73 1.04
N TRP A 168 -6.76 -16.57 1.64
CA TRP A 168 -6.08 -15.32 1.33
C TRP A 168 -4.92 -14.98 2.28
N GLY A 169 -4.59 -15.89 3.21
CA GLY A 169 -3.49 -15.71 4.17
C GLY A 169 -3.82 -14.74 5.31
N GLY A 170 -5.11 -14.62 5.66
CA GLY A 170 -5.57 -13.82 6.78
C GLY A 170 -5.10 -14.38 8.13
N ASN A 171 -4.48 -13.53 8.95
CA ASN A 171 -4.02 -13.87 10.28
C ASN A 171 -3.95 -12.60 11.16
N TRP A 172 -3.80 -12.80 12.47
CA TRP A 172 -3.81 -11.71 13.43
C TRP A 172 -2.68 -10.69 13.24
N LEU A 173 -1.48 -11.13 12.82
CA LEU A 173 -0.39 -10.21 12.50
C LEU A 173 -0.76 -9.33 11.30
N ALA A 174 -1.24 -9.91 10.20
CA ALA A 174 -1.63 -9.16 9.00
C ALA A 174 -2.77 -8.16 9.28
N TYR A 175 -3.80 -8.60 10.00
CA TYR A 175 -4.91 -7.71 10.39
C TYR A 175 -4.46 -6.64 11.38
N GLY A 176 -3.56 -6.98 12.30
CA GLY A 176 -2.94 -6.04 13.22
C GLY A 176 -2.11 -4.98 12.49
N VAL A 177 -1.37 -5.35 11.44
CA VAL A 177 -0.62 -4.40 10.60
C VAL A 177 -1.57 -3.44 9.89
N VAL A 178 -2.65 -3.94 9.28
CA VAL A 178 -3.62 -3.09 8.57
C VAL A 178 -4.36 -2.16 9.53
N ALA A 179 -4.91 -2.71 10.62
CA ALA A 179 -5.60 -1.92 11.64
C ALA A 179 -4.64 -0.91 12.29
N GLY A 180 -3.42 -1.34 12.60
CA GLY A 180 -2.36 -0.50 13.14
C GLY A 180 -2.00 0.64 12.21
N ALA A 181 -1.87 0.40 10.90
CA ALA A 181 -1.58 1.45 9.92
C ALA A 181 -2.72 2.48 9.83
N VAL A 182 -3.98 2.03 9.84
CA VAL A 182 -5.15 2.94 9.84
C VAL A 182 -5.19 3.78 11.10
N VAL A 183 -5.05 3.17 12.27
CA VAL A 183 -5.03 3.86 13.57
C VAL A 183 -3.85 4.82 13.64
N LEU A 184 -2.65 4.39 13.23
CA LEU A 184 -1.45 5.23 13.17
C LEU A 184 -1.69 6.46 12.30
N GLY A 185 -2.30 6.30 11.12
CA GLY A 185 -2.63 7.42 10.23
C GLY A 185 -3.56 8.44 10.88
N ILE A 186 -4.66 7.98 11.51
CA ILE A 186 -5.63 8.84 12.19
C ILE A 186 -4.98 9.57 13.37
N VAL A 187 -4.23 8.84 14.20
CA VAL A 187 -3.55 9.39 15.38
C VAL A 187 -2.47 10.37 14.96
N ALA A 188 -1.64 10.03 13.98
CA ALA A 188 -0.58 10.90 13.49
C ALA A 188 -1.13 12.23 12.98
N TYR A 189 -2.19 12.20 12.15
CA TYR A 189 -2.84 13.41 11.67
C TYR A 189 -3.43 14.24 12.81
N THR A 190 -4.18 13.60 13.72
CA THR A 190 -4.86 14.30 14.81
C THR A 190 -3.88 14.95 15.78
N VAL A 191 -2.85 14.20 16.20
CA VAL A 191 -1.78 14.71 17.07
C VAL A 191 -1.02 15.82 16.38
N SER A 192 -0.62 15.64 15.13
CA SER A 192 0.08 16.68 14.37
C SER A 192 -0.76 17.94 14.26
N ARG A 193 -2.05 17.84 13.94
CA ARG A 193 -2.94 19.00 13.85
C ARG A 193 -3.03 19.76 15.18
N ILE A 194 -3.23 19.04 16.29
CA ILE A 194 -3.31 19.65 17.63
C ILE A 194 -1.99 20.34 18.00
N VAL A 195 -0.85 19.69 17.75
CA VAL A 195 0.47 20.24 18.07
C VAL A 195 0.77 21.47 17.20
N ASN A 196 0.49 21.42 15.90
CA ASN A 196 0.74 22.55 15.00
C ASN A 196 -0.13 23.76 15.31
N ILE A 197 -1.43 23.55 15.62
CA ILE A 197 -2.33 24.63 16.05
C ILE A 197 -1.84 25.23 17.37
N ARG A 198 -1.49 24.40 18.37
CA ARG A 198 -1.09 24.88 19.71
C ARG A 198 0.29 25.54 19.74
N ARG A 199 1.25 25.04 18.98
CA ARG A 199 2.64 25.53 19.01
C ARG A 199 2.93 26.61 17.98
N TYR A 200 2.35 26.51 16.79
CA TYR A 200 2.68 27.37 15.65
C TYR A 200 1.50 28.21 15.16
N GLY A 201 0.29 27.99 15.68
CA GLY A 201 -0.91 28.71 15.24
C GLY A 201 -1.35 28.37 13.81
N ILE A 202 -0.84 27.28 13.23
CA ILE A 202 -1.10 26.90 11.83
C ILE A 202 -1.99 25.67 11.82
N ASP A 203 -3.12 25.75 11.12
CA ASP A 203 -3.96 24.58 10.83
C ASP A 203 -3.46 23.88 9.57
N ILE A 204 -2.88 22.70 9.74
CA ILE A 204 -2.43 21.84 8.63
C ILE A 204 -3.58 21.39 7.72
N ALA A 205 -4.84 21.52 8.14
CA ALA A 205 -5.99 21.24 7.29
C ALA A 205 -6.00 22.12 6.03
N ILE A 206 -5.36 23.30 6.05
CA ILE A 206 -5.28 24.19 4.89
C ILE A 206 -4.48 23.59 3.74
N THR A 207 -3.52 22.72 4.01
CA THR A 207 -2.74 22.02 2.97
C THR A 207 -3.62 21.07 2.14
N TYR A 208 -4.77 20.66 2.69
CA TYR A 208 -5.73 19.78 2.04
C TYR A 208 -6.94 20.52 1.47
N THR A 209 -6.99 21.85 1.63
CA THR A 209 -7.98 22.68 0.94
C THR A 209 -7.48 23.03 -0.46
N GLU A 210 -8.40 23.06 -1.43
CA GLU A 210 -8.07 23.46 -2.80
C GLU A 210 -7.48 24.88 -2.78
N ILE A 211 -6.39 25.08 -3.51
CA ILE A 211 -5.88 26.43 -3.79
C ILE A 211 -6.99 27.14 -4.58
N PRO A 212 -7.44 28.34 -4.16
CA PRO A 212 -8.46 29.07 -4.90
C PRO A 212 -8.07 29.18 -6.38
N PRO A 213 -9.00 28.92 -7.32
CA PRO A 213 -8.72 29.16 -8.72
C PRO A 213 -8.51 30.66 -8.90
N GLU A 214 -7.27 31.04 -9.25
CA GLU A 214 -6.98 32.33 -9.89
C GLU A 214 -7.50 32.32 -11.34
#